data_AF-A0A930Y8P6-F1
#
_entry.id   AF-A0A930Y8P6-F1
#
_cell.length_a   1.000
_cell.length_b   1.000
_cell.length_c   1.000
_cell.angle_alpha   90.00
_cell.angle_beta   90.00
_cell.angle_gamma   90.00
#
_symmetry.space_group_name_H-M   'P 1'
#
loop_
_entity.id
_entity.type
_entity.pdbx_description
1 polymer ?
#
loop_
_entity_poly.entity_id
_entity_poly.type
_entity_poly.pdbx_seq_one_letter_code
_entity_poly.pdbx_strand_id
1 'polypeptide(L)'
;MSIKIRAREKSGITTIQSLMKHPMETGLRKDSKTGETIPAHFISDVTISLNGEKVMTAYLGPAVSKNPYVSTSIKGAQKGDTITLSWVDNTGENASAEAVVK
;
A
#
# COMPACT_ATOMS: atom_id res chain seq x y z
N MET A 1 8.48 0.38 9.08
CA MET A 1 7.72 1.23 8.13
C MET A 1 6.33 1.55 8.70
N SER A 2 5.56 2.52 8.17
CA SER A 2 4.21 2.82 8.66
C SER A 2 3.19 2.98 7.54
N ILE A 3 1.93 2.62 7.80
CA ILE A 3 0.81 2.70 6.87
C ILE A 3 -0.24 3.63 7.48
N LYS A 4 -0.71 4.60 6.70
CA LYS A 4 -1.88 5.42 7.06
C LYS A 4 -3.05 5.00 6.18
N ILE A 5 -4.18 4.69 6.80
CA ILE A 5 -5.40 4.29 6.10
C ILE A 5 -6.52 5.24 6.45
N ARG A 6 -7.31 5.62 5.44
CA ARG A 6 -8.57 6.34 5.59
C ARG A 6 -9.62 5.60 4.76
N ALA A 7 -10.64 5.08 5.42
CA ALA A 7 -11.81 4.51 4.77
C ALA A 7 -13.03 5.38 5.05
N ARG A 8 -13.75 5.78 4.00
CA ARG A 8 -14.96 6.61 4.10
C ARG A 8 -16.08 6.03 3.25
N GLU A 9 -17.19 5.74 3.89
CA GLU A 9 -18.43 5.33 3.23
C GLU A 9 -19.21 6.57 2.78
N LYS A 10 -19.68 6.55 1.53
CA LYS A 10 -20.63 7.52 1.00
C LYS A 10 -21.52 6.86 -0.04
N SER A 11 -22.82 6.83 0.24
CA SER A 11 -23.86 6.39 -0.70
C SER A 11 -23.65 4.96 -1.23
N GLY A 12 -23.24 4.04 -0.35
CA GLY A 12 -23.01 2.63 -0.67
C GLY A 12 -21.65 2.33 -1.31
N ILE A 13 -20.78 3.34 -1.42
CA ILE A 13 -19.42 3.21 -1.92
C ILE A 13 -18.45 3.62 -0.82
N THR A 14 -17.54 2.72 -0.45
CA THR A 14 -16.47 3.02 0.49
C THR A 14 -15.18 3.29 -0.27
N THR A 15 -14.64 4.48 -0.08
CA THR A 15 -13.33 4.88 -0.62
C THR A 15 -12.26 4.62 0.41
N ILE A 16 -11.27 3.82 0.03
CA ILE A 16 -10.13 3.43 0.86
C ILE A 16 -8.90 4.11 0.27
N GLN A 17 -8.29 4.97 1.07
CA GLN A 17 -7.07 5.70 0.72
C GLN A 17 -5.96 5.26 1.65
N SER A 18 -4.83 4.90 1.09
CA SER A 18 -3.67 4.44 1.85
C SER A 18 -2.40 5.18 1.46
N LEU A 19 -1.55 5.43 2.44
CA LEU A 19 -0.21 5.99 2.25
C LEU A 19 0.78 5.11 3.01
N MET A 20 1.69 4.47 2.28
CA MET A 20 2.67 3.53 2.81
C MET A 20 4.04 4.20 2.84
N LYS A 21 4.69 4.34 4.01
CA LYS A 21 6.03 4.92 4.12
C LYS A 21 7.07 3.88 3.67
N HIS A 22 7.51 3.97 2.42
CA HIS A 22 8.46 3.04 1.78
C HIS A 22 9.38 3.81 0.81
N PRO A 23 10.69 3.45 0.72
CA PRO A 23 11.65 4.15 -0.15
C PRO A 23 11.33 4.08 -1.65
N MET A 24 10.89 2.91 -2.13
CA MET A 24 10.64 2.65 -3.57
C MET A 24 11.86 2.96 -4.43
N GLU A 25 13.01 2.39 -4.05
CA GLU A 25 14.22 2.51 -4.84
C GLU A 25 14.06 1.73 -6.15
N THR A 26 14.33 2.44 -7.24
CA THR A 26 14.04 1.96 -8.61
C THR A 26 15.04 0.92 -9.09
N GLY A 27 16.23 0.88 -8.50
CA GLY A 27 17.36 0.13 -9.04
C GLY A 27 18.17 0.89 -10.09
N LEU A 28 17.81 2.15 -10.41
CA LEU A 28 18.46 2.95 -11.46
C LEU A 28 19.36 4.05 -10.89
N ARG A 29 19.22 4.38 -9.61
CA ARG A 29 20.02 5.42 -8.96
C ARG A 29 21.43 4.89 -8.68
N LYS A 30 22.42 5.75 -8.89
CA LYS A 30 23.81 5.48 -8.50
C LYS A 30 24.14 6.13 -7.16
N ASP A 31 24.94 5.44 -6.36
CA ASP A 31 25.53 6.02 -5.16
C ASP A 31 26.60 7.06 -5.56
N SER A 32 26.53 8.24 -4.96
CA SER A 32 27.37 9.37 -5.36
C SER A 32 28.83 9.26 -4.92
N LYS A 33 29.14 8.36 -3.98
CA LYS A 33 30.50 8.17 -3.46
C LYS A 33 31.22 7.03 -4.17
N THR A 34 30.51 5.95 -4.44
CA THR A 34 31.05 4.70 -5.01
C THR A 34 30.82 4.61 -6.52
N GLY A 35 29.80 5.28 -7.05
CA GLY A 35 29.38 5.19 -8.46
C GLY A 35 28.59 3.91 -8.79
N GLU A 36 28.39 3.03 -7.82
CA GLU A 36 27.66 1.77 -7.98
C GLU A 36 26.15 1.98 -8.06
N THR A 37 25.47 1.09 -8.76
CA THR A 37 24.00 1.08 -8.83
C THR A 37 23.43 0.60 -7.51
N ILE A 38 22.45 1.34 -6.98
CA ILE A 38 21.75 0.98 -5.74
C ILE A 38 20.69 -0.07 -6.08
N PRO A 39 20.65 -1.22 -5.40
CA PRO A 39 19.67 -2.27 -5.69
C PRO A 39 18.22 -1.79 -5.60
N ALA A 40 17.36 -2.35 -6.44
CA ALA A 40 15.93 -2.05 -6.40
C ALA A 40 15.31 -2.52 -5.07
N HIS A 41 14.52 -1.65 -4.46
CA HIS A 41 13.81 -1.91 -3.20
C HIS A 41 12.43 -1.25 -3.24
N PHE A 42 11.41 -2.02 -3.61
CA PHE A 42 10.06 -1.54 -3.86
C PHE A 42 9.02 -2.53 -3.35
N ILE A 43 7.88 -2.01 -2.89
CA ILE A 43 6.70 -2.82 -2.57
C ILE A 43 6.27 -3.55 -3.84
N SER A 44 6.14 -4.89 -3.79
CA SER A 44 5.70 -5.70 -4.91
C SER A 44 4.20 -5.97 -4.87
N ASP A 45 3.64 -6.17 -3.69
CA ASP A 45 2.24 -6.55 -3.52
C ASP A 45 1.59 -5.70 -2.43
N VAL A 46 0.38 -5.23 -2.71
CA VAL A 46 -0.51 -4.59 -1.74
C VAL A 46 -1.82 -5.35 -1.73
N THR A 47 -2.25 -5.80 -0.56
CA THR A 47 -3.52 -6.49 -0.36
C THR A 47 -4.43 -5.66 0.55
N ILE A 48 -5.69 -5.49 0.15
CA ILE A 48 -6.74 -4.88 0.97
C ILE A 48 -7.81 -5.93 1.24
N SER A 49 -8.19 -6.05 2.50
CA SER A 49 -9.25 -6.93 2.98
C SER A 49 -10.33 -6.14 3.72
N LEU A 50 -11.58 -6.57 3.56
CA LEU A 50 -12.76 -6.12 4.28
C LEU A 50 -13.18 -7.22 5.26
N ASN A 51 -13.16 -6.96 6.56
CA ASN A 51 -13.54 -7.93 7.59
C ASN A 51 -12.83 -9.29 7.45
N GLY A 52 -11.56 -9.27 7.04
CA GLY A 52 -10.74 -10.47 6.81
C GLY A 52 -10.85 -11.07 5.41
N GLU A 53 -11.85 -10.70 4.62
CA GLU A 53 -12.00 -11.16 3.24
C GLU A 53 -11.23 -10.25 2.27
N LYS A 54 -10.39 -10.84 1.43
CA LYS A 54 -9.60 -10.10 0.45
C LYS A 54 -10.49 -9.51 -0.64
N VAL A 55 -10.45 -8.18 -0.79
CA VAL A 55 -11.24 -7.45 -1.79
C VAL A 55 -10.41 -6.88 -2.93
N MET A 56 -9.10 -6.72 -2.74
CA MET A 56 -8.20 -6.19 -3.76
C MET A 56 -6.77 -6.71 -3.55
N THR A 57 -6.10 -7.00 -4.67
CA THR A 57 -4.64 -7.10 -4.73
C THR A 57 -4.14 -6.14 -5.81
N ALA A 58 -3.10 -5.37 -5.52
CA ALA A 58 -2.38 -4.55 -6.47
C ALA A 58 -0.91 -4.99 -6.53
N TYR A 59 -0.43 -5.24 -7.73
CA TYR A 59 0.97 -5.51 -8.00
C TYR A 59 1.66 -4.21 -8.37
N LEU A 60 2.66 -3.82 -7.58
CA LEU A 60 3.42 -2.60 -7.78
C LEU A 60 4.80 -2.93 -8.35
N GLY A 61 5.42 -1.94 -8.97
CA GLY A 61 6.75 -2.05 -9.56
C GLY A 61 7.64 -0.88 -9.16
N PRO A 62 8.91 -0.91 -9.57
CA PRO A 62 9.89 0.12 -9.21
C PRO A 62 9.54 1.52 -9.76
N ALA A 63 8.64 1.60 -10.75
CA ALA A 63 8.17 2.87 -11.30
C ALA A 63 7.17 3.61 -10.40
N VAL A 64 6.71 3.01 -9.30
CA VAL A 64 5.83 3.66 -8.34
C VAL A 64 6.63 4.56 -7.41
N SER A 65 6.20 5.81 -7.27
CA SER A 65 6.88 6.82 -6.46
C SER A 65 7.06 6.42 -4.99
N LYS A 66 8.13 6.95 -4.38
CA LYS A 66 8.36 6.92 -2.93
C LYS A 66 7.09 7.30 -2.15
N ASN A 67 6.90 6.60 -1.04
CA ASN A 67 5.69 6.64 -0.23
C ASN A 67 4.41 6.35 -1.04
N PRO A 68 4.22 5.12 -1.56
CA PRO A 68 3.11 4.81 -2.43
C PRO A 68 1.76 5.20 -1.83
N TYR A 69 0.95 5.85 -2.66
CA TYR A 69 -0.43 6.18 -2.37
C TYR A 69 -1.34 5.31 -3.22
N VAL A 70 -2.20 4.51 -2.58
CA VAL A 70 -3.18 3.66 -3.27
C VAL A 70 -4.58 4.04 -2.81
N SER A 71 -5.42 4.39 -3.77
CA SER A 71 -6.84 4.70 -3.56
C SER A 71 -7.69 3.71 -4.36
N THR A 72 -8.64 3.07 -3.68
CA THR A 72 -9.61 2.17 -4.30
C THR A 72 -11.00 2.43 -3.75
N SER A 73 -12.02 2.00 -4.48
CA SER A 73 -13.42 2.11 -4.07
C SER A 73 -14.08 0.73 -4.16
N ILE A 74 -14.72 0.32 -3.08
CA ILE A 74 -15.45 -0.95 -3.01
C ILE A 74 -16.92 -0.68 -2.68
N LYS A 75 -17.80 -1.58 -3.13
CA LYS A 75 -19.21 -1.60 -2.72
C LYS A 75 -19.38 -2.53 -1.53
N GLY A 76 -20.38 -2.28 -0.70
CA GLY A 76 -20.81 -3.21 0.35
C GLY A 76 -20.12 -3.06 1.72
N ALA A 77 -19.01 -2.33 1.82
CA ALA A 77 -18.44 -1.95 3.12
C ALA A 77 -19.30 -0.90 3.81
N GLN A 78 -19.63 -1.15 5.08
CA GLN A 78 -20.46 -0.33 5.95
C GLN A 78 -19.62 0.38 7.02
N LYS A 79 -20.18 1.42 7.62
CA LYS A 79 -19.54 2.10 8.75
C LYS A 79 -19.37 1.14 9.93
N GLY A 80 -18.17 1.13 10.52
CA GLY A 80 -17.81 0.17 11.56
C GLY A 80 -17.07 -1.06 11.04
N ASP A 81 -17.11 -1.34 9.73
CA ASP A 81 -16.31 -2.41 9.15
C ASP A 81 -14.81 -2.14 9.27
N THR A 82 -14.03 -3.20 9.29
CA THR A 82 -12.58 -3.15 9.36
C THR A 82 -11.98 -3.32 7.98
N ILE A 83 -11.15 -2.36 7.59
CA ILE A 83 -10.26 -2.46 6.45
C ILE A 83 -8.86 -2.79 6.94
N THR A 84 -8.31 -3.89 6.45
CA THR A 84 -6.91 -4.26 6.66
C THR A 84 -6.15 -4.04 5.37
N LEU A 85 -5.04 -3.31 5.42
CA LEU A 85 -4.09 -3.20 4.31
C LEU A 85 -2.78 -3.85 4.73
N SER A 86 -2.28 -4.73 3.88
CA SER A 86 -0.95 -5.32 4.01
C SER A 86 -0.15 -5.12 2.73
N TRP A 87 1.17 -5.09 2.86
CA TRP A 87 2.07 -5.10 1.71
C TRP A 87 3.31 -5.95 2.00
N VAL A 88 3.92 -6.45 0.93
CA VAL A 88 5.25 -7.08 0.94
C VAL A 88 6.11 -6.44 -0.14
N ASP A 89 7.41 -6.33 0.12
CA ASP A 89 8.39 -5.81 -0.83
C ASP A 89 9.26 -6.90 -1.45
N ASN A 90 10.01 -6.54 -2.48
CA ASN A 90 10.88 -7.44 -3.22
C ASN A 90 12.10 -7.96 -2.42
N THR A 91 12.29 -7.51 -1.19
CA THR A 91 13.32 -7.98 -0.26
C THR A 91 12.75 -8.86 0.86
N GLY A 92 11.42 -9.03 0.91
CA GLY A 92 10.71 -9.83 1.91
C GLY A 92 10.24 -9.04 3.14
N GLU A 93 10.50 -7.73 3.23
CA GLU A 93 9.90 -6.90 4.27
C GLU A 93 8.39 -6.78 4.02
N ASN A 94 7.62 -6.68 5.09
CA ASN A 94 6.18 -6.55 5.03
C ASN A 94 5.67 -5.68 6.18
N ALA A 95 4.48 -5.12 6.00
CA ALA A 95 3.75 -4.47 7.08
C ALA A 95 2.23 -4.59 6.87
N SER A 96 1.48 -4.43 7.95
CA SER A 96 0.03 -4.40 7.96
C SER A 96 -0.49 -3.28 8.85
N ALA A 97 -1.66 -2.74 8.52
CA ALA A 97 -2.39 -1.81 9.35
C ALA A 97 -3.90 -1.93 9.12
N GLU A 98 -4.66 -1.46 10.09
CA GLU A 98 -6.12 -1.49 10.07
C GLU A 98 -6.71 -0.10 10.21
N ALA A 99 -7.90 0.09 9.65
CA ALA A 99 -8.75 1.23 9.90
C ALA A 99 -10.23 0.86 9.84
N VAL A 100 -11.00 1.52 10.69
CA VAL A 100 -12.46 1.41 10.68
C VAL A 100 -13.04 2.33 9.60
N VAL A 101 -14.00 1.82 8.85
CA VAL A 101 -14.78 2.59 7.88
C VAL A 101 -15.63 3.63 8.61
N LYS A 102 -15.52 4.89 8.19
CA LYS A 102 -16.27 6.03 8.76
C LYS A 102 -17.37 6.56 7.85
#